data_AF-A0A2A2HXY7-F1
#
_entry.id   AF-A0A2A2HXY7-F1
#
_cell.length_a   1.000
_cell.length_b   1.000
_cell.length_c   1.000
_cell.angle_alpha   90.00
_cell.angle_beta   90.00
_cell.angle_gamma   90.00
#
_symmetry.space_group_name_H-M   'P 1'
#
loop_
_entity.id
_entity.type
_entity.pdbx_description
1 polymer ?
#
loop_
_entity_poly.entity_id
_entity_poly.type
_entity_poly.pdbx_seq_one_letter_code
_entity_poly.pdbx_strand_id
1 'polypeptide(L)'
;MTLEEILKNTFKGETTEVGWYLAMSKIAEREGFPDVAVYLRQVAMDEAWHATEVAEILGLVKETTLENLEMMFEGERKAEIEKAEAAELARKEGNTKAALFFEKASLDEARHKAGLNGFLERMRKQQ
;
A
#
# COMPACT_ATOMS: atom_id res chain seq x y z
N MET A 1 5.87 27.35 -1.50
CA MET A 1 5.06 26.13 -1.38
C MET A 1 3.80 26.34 -2.22
N THR A 2 3.61 25.54 -3.27
CA THR A 2 2.43 25.58 -4.15
C THR A 2 1.29 24.74 -3.54
N LEU A 3 0.05 24.91 -4.02
CA LEU A 3 -1.06 24.06 -3.61
C LEU A 3 -0.81 22.58 -3.93
N GLU A 4 -0.23 22.29 -5.10
CA GLU A 4 0.13 20.94 -5.50
C GLU A 4 1.16 20.30 -4.54
N GLU A 5 2.17 21.08 -4.11
CA GLU A 5 3.14 20.62 -3.10
C GLU A 5 2.48 20.37 -1.75
N ILE A 6 1.53 21.22 -1.33
CA ILE A 6 0.75 21.01 -0.11
C ILE A 6 -0.01 19.69 -0.21
N LEU A 7 -0.77 19.47 -1.27
CA LEU A 7 -1.56 18.26 -1.48
C LEU A 7 -0.70 17.00 -1.50
N LYS A 8 0.46 17.02 -2.19
CA LYS A 8 1.40 15.88 -2.20
C LYS A 8 1.94 15.57 -0.80
N ASN A 9 2.26 16.61 -0.02
CA ASN A 9 2.70 16.45 1.36
C ASN A 9 1.57 15.95 2.27
N THR A 10 0.35 16.43 2.07
CA THR A 10 -0.84 15.93 2.78
C THR A 10 -1.05 14.45 2.48
N PHE A 11 -1.13 14.04 1.21
CA PHE A 11 -1.29 12.63 0.83
C PHE A 11 -0.23 11.73 1.49
N LYS A 12 1.04 12.18 1.51
CA LYS A 12 2.12 11.48 2.19
C LYS A 12 1.92 11.41 3.71
N GLY A 13 1.46 12.51 4.33
CA GLY A 13 1.13 12.58 5.75
C GLY A 13 0.04 11.58 6.12
N GLU A 14 -1.12 11.69 5.48
CA GLU A 14 -2.28 10.83 5.73
C GLU A 14 -1.92 9.34 5.60
N THR A 15 -1.25 8.95 4.50
CA THR A 15 -0.81 7.55 4.31
C THR A 15 0.24 7.08 5.31
N THR A 16 1.08 7.98 5.85
CA THR A 16 2.03 7.67 6.94
C THR A 16 1.28 7.42 8.25
N GLU A 17 0.29 8.25 8.53
CA GLU A 17 -0.51 8.18 9.76
C GLU A 17 -1.35 6.90 9.85
N VAL A 18 -1.92 6.42 8.73
CA VAL A 18 -2.58 5.10 8.69
C VAL A 18 -1.66 4.01 9.26
N GLY A 19 -0.40 3.97 8.81
CA GLY A 19 0.58 2.99 9.28
C GLY A 19 0.92 3.14 10.76
N TRP A 20 1.09 4.38 11.22
CA TRP A 20 1.37 4.70 12.62
C TRP A 20 0.22 4.30 13.54
N TYR A 21 -1.02 4.70 13.24
CA TYR A 21 -2.17 4.41 14.08
C TYR A 21 -2.49 2.91 14.11
N LEU A 22 -2.31 2.18 13.00
CA LEU A 22 -2.41 0.71 13.02
C LEU A 22 -1.31 0.08 13.89
N ALA A 23 -0.07 0.57 13.84
CA ALA A 23 1.02 0.07 14.67
C ALA A 23 0.78 0.36 16.17
N MET A 24 0.32 1.58 16.49
CA MET A 24 -0.07 1.98 17.85
C MET A 24 -1.25 1.15 18.36
N SER A 25 -2.25 0.84 17.52
CA SER A 25 -3.38 -0.01 17.93
C SER A 25 -2.91 -1.40 18.39
N LYS A 26 -1.91 -1.99 17.71
CA LYS A 26 -1.31 -3.28 18.11
C LYS A 26 -0.52 -3.19 19.41
N ILE A 27 0.04 -2.03 19.73
CA ILE A 27 0.70 -1.80 21.02
C ILE A 27 -0.36 -1.74 22.12
N ALA A 28 -1.42 -0.96 21.93
CA ALA A 28 -2.53 -0.86 22.88
C ALA A 28 -3.17 -2.23 23.20
N GLU A 29 -3.36 -3.10 22.20
CA GLU A 29 -3.83 -4.47 22.44
C GLU A 29 -2.90 -5.30 23.31
N ARG A 30 -1.58 -5.20 23.09
CA ARG A 30 -0.57 -5.94 23.88
C ARG A 30 -0.50 -5.46 25.32
N GLU A 31 -0.80 -4.18 25.54
CA GLU A 31 -0.84 -3.56 26.88
C GLU A 31 -2.18 -3.76 27.59
N GLY A 32 -3.20 -4.31 26.91
CA GLY A 32 -4.50 -4.60 27.49
C GLY A 32 -5.50 -3.43 27.45
N PHE A 33 -5.33 -2.49 26.51
CA PHE A 33 -6.24 -1.36 26.26
C PHE A 33 -7.05 -1.57 24.95
N PRO A 34 -8.05 -2.47 24.96
CA PRO A 34 -8.78 -2.84 23.74
C PRO A 34 -9.64 -1.71 23.16
N ASP A 35 -10.17 -0.83 24.02
CA ASP A 35 -10.93 0.35 23.63
C ASP A 35 -10.06 1.37 22.86
N VAL A 36 -8.86 1.65 23.38
CA VAL A 36 -7.87 2.51 22.70
C VAL A 36 -7.46 1.89 21.36
N ALA A 37 -7.23 0.58 21.30
CA ALA A 37 -6.89 -0.10 20.05
C ALA A 37 -7.98 0.02 18.99
N VAL A 38 -9.25 -0.16 19.38
CA VAL A 38 -10.40 0.01 18.48
C VAL A 38 -10.49 1.45 18.00
N TYR A 39 -10.34 2.43 18.89
CA TYR A 39 -10.35 3.84 18.52
C TYR A 39 -9.22 4.18 17.53
N LEU A 40 -7.99 3.74 17.77
CA LEU A 40 -6.86 3.99 16.86
C LEU A 40 -7.05 3.35 15.48
N ARG A 41 -7.72 2.19 15.39
CA ARG A 41 -8.10 1.62 14.08
C ARG A 41 -9.14 2.46 13.35
N GLN A 42 -10.06 3.08 14.07
CA GLN A 42 -11.03 4.01 13.48
C GLN A 42 -10.31 5.25 12.94
N VAL A 43 -9.43 5.86 13.74
CA VAL A 43 -8.62 7.02 13.29
C VAL A 43 -7.79 6.66 12.06
N ALA A 44 -7.16 5.48 12.03
CA ALA A 44 -6.44 5.02 10.84
C ALA A 44 -7.33 4.92 9.59
N MET A 45 -8.62 4.63 9.75
CA MET A 45 -9.57 4.60 8.64
C MET A 45 -9.98 6.01 8.21
N ASP A 46 -10.13 6.93 9.16
CA ASP A 46 -10.44 8.33 8.88
C ASP A 46 -9.30 8.97 8.06
N GLU A 47 -8.03 8.75 8.42
CA GLU A 47 -6.89 9.24 7.61
C GLU A 47 -6.78 8.54 6.25
N ALA A 48 -7.19 7.26 6.17
CA ALA A 48 -7.26 6.58 4.88
C ALA A 48 -8.27 7.27 3.94
N TRP A 49 -9.43 7.71 4.47
CA TRP A 49 -10.39 8.50 3.70
C TRP A 49 -9.88 9.90 3.35
N HIS A 50 -9.16 10.57 4.25
CA HIS A 50 -8.50 11.83 3.89
C HIS A 50 -7.50 11.63 2.74
N ALA A 51 -6.72 10.55 2.77
CA ALA A 51 -5.81 10.21 1.69
C ALA A 51 -6.54 9.94 0.36
N THR A 52 -7.72 9.32 0.38
CA THR A 52 -8.49 9.09 -0.86
C THR A 52 -8.95 10.39 -1.50
N GLU A 53 -9.50 11.33 -0.72
CA GLU A 53 -9.93 12.64 -1.21
C GLU A 53 -8.77 13.40 -1.86
N VAL A 54 -7.60 13.39 -1.22
CA VAL A 54 -6.42 14.06 -1.77
C VAL A 54 -5.89 13.35 -3.02
N ALA A 55 -5.93 12.01 -3.07
CA ALA A 55 -5.53 11.25 -4.25
C ALA A 55 -6.41 11.56 -5.47
N GLU A 56 -7.71 11.75 -5.26
CA GLU A 56 -8.65 12.15 -6.31
C GLU A 56 -8.36 13.58 -6.80
N ILE A 57 -8.17 14.54 -5.88
CA ILE A 57 -7.82 15.93 -6.23
C ILE A 57 -6.51 15.99 -7.04
N LEU A 58 -5.53 15.16 -6.69
CA LEU A 58 -4.24 15.07 -7.38
C LEU A 58 -4.27 14.24 -8.68
N GLY A 59 -5.37 13.54 -8.98
CA GLY A 59 -5.47 12.65 -10.13
C GLY A 59 -4.52 11.44 -10.07
N LEU A 60 -4.26 10.91 -8.87
CA LEU A 60 -3.37 9.75 -8.67
C LEU A 60 -4.03 8.42 -9.06
N VAL A 61 -5.34 8.43 -9.28
CA VAL A 61 -6.14 7.29 -9.75
C VAL A 61 -6.73 7.57 -11.12
N LYS A 62 -7.12 6.51 -11.83
CA LYS A 62 -7.78 6.56 -13.14
C LYS A 62 -9.29 6.72 -13.00
N GLU A 63 -9.95 7.15 -14.07
CA GLU A 63 -11.39 7.38 -14.09
C GLU A 63 -12.19 6.06 -14.06
N THR A 64 -11.64 4.98 -14.61
CA THR A 64 -12.34 3.68 -14.67
C THR A 64 -11.71 2.62 -13.80
N THR A 65 -12.53 1.68 -13.31
CA THR A 65 -12.04 0.51 -12.56
C THR A 65 -11.08 -0.33 -13.38
N LEU A 66 -11.32 -0.48 -14.70
CA LEU A 66 -10.46 -1.26 -15.57
C LEU A 66 -9.06 -0.65 -15.65
N GLU A 67 -8.95 0.65 -15.92
CA GLU A 67 -7.65 1.34 -16.00
C GLU A 67 -6.92 1.36 -14.65
N ASN A 68 -7.64 1.48 -13.53
CA ASN A 68 -7.05 1.38 -12.21
C ASN A 68 -6.48 -0.02 -11.95
N LEU A 69 -7.20 -1.08 -12.31
CA LEU A 69 -6.70 -2.45 -12.18
C LEU A 69 -5.50 -2.73 -13.10
N GLU A 70 -5.48 -2.16 -14.30
CA GLU A 70 -4.32 -2.26 -15.20
C GLU A 70 -3.10 -1.52 -14.65
N MET A 71 -3.32 -0.31 -14.12
CA MET A 71 -2.29 0.46 -13.44
C MET A 71 -1.71 -0.30 -12.23
N MET A 72 -2.57 -0.86 -11.38
CA MET A 72 -2.13 -1.67 -10.24
C MET A 72 -1.41 -2.95 -10.69
N PHE A 73 -1.92 -3.67 -11.69
CA PHE A 73 -1.29 -4.90 -12.18
C PHE A 73 0.14 -4.66 -12.65
N GLU A 74 0.36 -3.58 -13.42
CA GLU A 74 1.70 -3.22 -13.88
C GLU A 74 2.60 -2.75 -12.72
N GLY A 75 2.02 -2.05 -11.73
CA GLY A 75 2.72 -1.68 -10.49
C GLY A 75 3.21 -2.90 -9.72
N GLU A 76 2.33 -3.87 -9.45
CA GLU A 76 2.66 -5.12 -8.76
C GLU A 76 3.71 -5.94 -9.53
N ARG A 77 3.61 -5.99 -10.86
CA ARG A 77 4.60 -6.66 -11.72
C ARG A 77 6.00 -6.06 -11.58
N LYS A 78 6.10 -4.72 -11.52
CA LYS A 78 7.39 -4.04 -11.30
C LYS A 78 7.89 -4.28 -9.87
N ALA A 79 7.01 -4.12 -8.88
CA ALA A 79 7.36 -4.29 -7.47
C ALA A 79 7.85 -5.71 -7.15
N GLU A 80 7.28 -6.75 -7.77
CA GLU A 80 7.75 -8.13 -7.65
C GLU A 80 9.24 -8.26 -8.05
N ILE A 81 9.61 -7.66 -9.19
CA ILE A 81 10.98 -7.68 -9.72
C ILE A 81 11.90 -6.86 -8.83
N GLU A 82 11.54 -5.62 -8.52
CA GLU A 82 12.34 -4.72 -7.69
C GLU A 82 12.60 -5.31 -6.29
N LYS A 83 11.60 -5.98 -5.70
CA LYS A 83 11.75 -6.64 -4.40
C LYS A 83 12.60 -7.90 -4.48
N ALA A 84 12.52 -8.67 -5.56
CA ALA A 84 13.42 -9.81 -5.78
C ALA A 84 14.88 -9.36 -5.90
N GLU A 85 15.15 -8.30 -6.66
CA GLU A 85 16.48 -7.69 -6.78
C GLU A 85 16.98 -7.13 -5.44
N ALA A 86 16.11 -6.45 -4.69
CA ALA A 86 16.44 -5.94 -3.36
C ALA A 86 16.77 -7.08 -2.36
N ALA A 87 16.07 -8.21 -2.45
CA ALA A 87 16.37 -9.39 -1.63
C ALA A 87 17.76 -9.96 -1.95
N GLU A 88 18.15 -10.01 -3.24
CA GLU A 88 19.49 -10.43 -3.64
C GLU A 88 20.58 -9.47 -3.14
N LEU A 89 20.37 -8.17 -3.27
CA LEU A 89 21.30 -7.16 -2.76
C LEU A 89 21.46 -7.28 -1.24
N ALA A 90 20.36 -7.38 -0.50
CA ALA A 90 20.39 -7.54 0.95
C ALA A 90 21.14 -8.81 1.38
N ARG A 91 21.05 -9.92 0.61
CA ARG A 91 21.87 -11.12 0.85
C ARG A 91 23.36 -10.86 0.63
N LYS A 92 23.73 -10.16 -0.45
CA LYS A 92 25.13 -9.80 -0.76
C LYS A 92 25.74 -8.91 0.34
N GLU A 93 24.95 -8.04 0.94
CA GLU A 93 25.36 -7.16 2.04
C GLU A 93 25.31 -7.84 3.43
N GLY A 94 24.88 -9.10 3.51
CA GLY A 94 24.77 -9.84 4.77
C GLY A 94 23.60 -9.42 5.66
N ASN A 95 22.65 -8.63 5.16
CA ASN A 95 21.45 -8.22 5.90
C ASN A 95 20.31 -9.24 5.73
N THR A 96 20.37 -10.33 6.51
CA THR A 96 19.39 -11.42 6.42
C THR A 96 17.95 -10.98 6.71
N LYS A 97 17.75 -10.02 7.63
CA LYS A 97 16.40 -9.54 7.96
C LYS A 97 15.76 -8.81 6.78
N ALA A 98 16.50 -7.93 6.12
CA ALA A 98 16.03 -7.24 4.93
C ALA A 98 15.79 -8.23 3.77
N ALA A 99 16.70 -9.19 3.57
CA ALA A 99 16.54 -10.21 2.54
C ALA A 99 15.23 -11.00 2.69
N LEU A 100 14.93 -11.50 3.90
CA LEU A 100 13.70 -12.24 4.18
C LEU A 100 12.44 -11.39 4.00
N PHE A 101 12.50 -10.12 4.40
CA PHE A 101 11.39 -9.19 4.19
C PHE A 101 11.09 -9.01 2.70
N PHE A 102 12.11 -8.69 1.90
CA PHE A 102 11.95 -8.43 0.47
C PHE A 102 11.55 -9.68 -0.31
N GLU A 103 12.07 -10.85 0.05
CA GLU A 103 11.67 -12.12 -0.55
C GLU A 103 10.18 -12.42 -0.29
N LYS A 104 9.73 -12.29 0.96
CA LYS A 104 8.30 -12.43 1.28
C LYS A 104 7.47 -11.40 0.52
N ALA A 105 7.91 -10.14 0.50
CA ALA A 105 7.17 -9.06 -0.15
C ALA A 105 7.06 -9.30 -1.67
N SER A 106 8.11 -9.81 -2.33
CA SER A 106 8.07 -10.18 -3.76
C SER A 106 7.02 -11.28 -4.03
N LEU A 107 6.94 -12.30 -3.17
CA LEU A 107 5.90 -13.34 -3.27
C LEU A 107 4.48 -12.80 -3.04
N ASP A 108 4.33 -11.84 -2.12
CA ASP A 108 3.06 -11.14 -1.92
C ASP A 108 2.65 -10.36 -3.19
N GLU A 109 3.58 -9.65 -3.85
CA GLU A 109 3.26 -8.92 -5.09
C GLU A 109 2.93 -9.86 -6.25
N ALA A 110 3.61 -11.00 -6.36
CA ALA A 110 3.26 -12.04 -7.33
C ALA A 110 1.82 -12.54 -7.13
N ARG A 111 1.39 -12.71 -5.88
CA ARG A 111 0.00 -13.06 -5.53
C ARG A 111 -0.98 -11.94 -5.88
N HIS A 112 -0.65 -10.68 -5.56
CA HIS A 112 -1.49 -9.53 -5.88
C HIS A 112 -1.69 -9.39 -7.38
N LYS A 113 -0.59 -9.42 -8.16
CA LYS A 113 -0.59 -9.42 -9.62
C LYS A 113 -1.44 -10.55 -10.20
N ALA A 114 -1.34 -11.77 -9.67
CA ALA A 114 -2.16 -12.90 -10.13
C ALA A 114 -3.66 -12.67 -9.88
N GLY A 115 -4.02 -12.14 -8.69
CA GLY A 115 -5.40 -11.77 -8.37
C GLY A 115 -5.95 -10.69 -9.30
N LEU A 116 -5.17 -9.63 -9.52
CA LEU A 116 -5.52 -8.53 -10.43
C LEU A 116 -5.73 -9.03 -11.87
N ASN A 117 -4.86 -9.92 -12.37
CA ASN A 117 -5.03 -10.51 -13.69
C ASN A 117 -6.35 -11.27 -13.82
N GLY A 118 -6.72 -12.06 -12.80
CA GLY A 118 -8.00 -12.78 -12.79
C GLY A 118 -9.20 -11.83 -12.86
N PHE A 119 -9.14 -10.68 -12.18
CA PHE A 119 -10.16 -9.64 -12.29
C PHE A 119 -10.20 -8.99 -13.67
N LEU A 120 -9.04 -8.61 -14.23
CA LEU A 120 -8.92 -8.01 -15.56
C LEU A 120 -9.48 -8.92 -16.65
N GLU A 121 -9.11 -10.20 -16.65
CA GLU A 121 -9.63 -11.17 -17.62
C GLU A 121 -11.15 -11.32 -17.54
N ARG A 122 -11.72 -11.29 -16.33
CA ARG A 122 -13.18 -11.37 -16.15
C ARG A 122 -13.86 -10.11 -16.68
N MET A 123 -13.34 -8.93 -16.36
CA MET A 123 -13.94 -7.66 -16.79
C MET A 123 -13.87 -7.47 -18.31
N ARG A 124 -12.74 -7.82 -18.94
CA ARG A 124 -12.57 -7.76 -20.41
C ARG A 124 -13.50 -8.70 -21.17
N LYS A 125 -13.97 -9.79 -20.56
CA LYS A 125 -14.96 -10.72 -21.17
C LYS A 125 -16.41 -10.25 -21.05
N GLN A 126 -16.68 -9.27 -20.19
CA GLN A 126 -18.02 -8.72 -19.93
C GLN A 126 -18.31 -7.44 -20.73
N GLN A 127 -17.29 -6.92 -21.43
CA GLN A 127 -17.39 -5.84 -22.41
C GLN A 127 -17.60 -6.42 -23.81
#